data_AF-A0A2D5P8R6-F1
#
_entry.id   AF-A0A2D5P8R6-F1
#
_cell.length_a   1.000
_cell.length_b   1.000
_cell.length_c   1.000
_cell.angle_alpha   90.00
_cell.angle_beta   90.00
_cell.angle_gamma   90.00
#
_symmetry.space_group_name_H-M   'P 1'
#
loop_
_entity.id
_entity.type
_entity.pdbx_description
1 polymer ?
#
loop_
_entity_poly.entity_id
_entity_poly.type
_entity_poly.pdbx_seq_one_letter_code
_entity_poly.pdbx_strand_id
1 'polypeptide(L)'
;MKKFTIYSLLVASVLFTAGCSEKNVDMTVDNTPKQVVDNSESALNTIPETTINEITDGSFTMGGEADNGVYYIINGKKVLIENVYFGFDKYDLTTSMKDVVMNNANKLSAVNTASTIKVTGNTDEWGTDEYNYALGLKRAKVVKDVLINNGVNANVTLVTLGESNPACTEKTSACWQKNRRVEHALTK
;
A
#
# COMPACT_ATOMS: atom_id res chain seq x y z
N MET A 1 -43.68 44.59 23.51
CA MET A 1 -43.97 44.17 24.91
C MET A 1 -45.08 43.15 24.92
N LYS A 2 -44.76 41.85 25.07
CA LYS A 2 -45.67 40.79 25.52
C LYS A 2 -44.80 39.65 26.06
N LYS A 3 -45.20 39.15 27.23
CA LYS A 3 -44.37 38.49 28.25
C LYS A 3 -44.35 36.96 28.09
N PHE A 4 -43.20 36.42 28.51
CA PHE A 4 -42.83 35.06 28.95
C PHE A 4 -43.92 34.00 29.14
N THR A 5 -43.61 32.76 28.71
CA THR A 5 -43.76 31.58 29.58
C THR A 5 -42.71 30.51 29.25
N ILE A 6 -41.85 30.23 30.23
CA ILE A 6 -40.87 29.14 30.26
C ILE A 6 -41.58 27.92 30.85
N TYR A 7 -41.55 26.77 30.18
CA TYR A 7 -41.90 25.49 30.79
C TYR A 7 -40.64 24.65 30.99
N SER A 8 -40.19 24.65 32.24
CA SER A 8 -39.26 23.73 32.85
C SER A 8 -39.98 22.40 33.09
N LEU A 9 -39.43 21.29 32.57
CA LEU A 9 -39.74 19.95 33.05
C LEU A 9 -38.43 19.24 33.38
N LEU A 10 -38.09 19.33 34.67
CA LEU A 10 -37.17 18.49 35.39
C LEU A 10 -37.67 17.05 35.35
N VAL A 11 -36.88 16.13 34.81
CA VAL A 11 -36.95 14.71 35.18
C VAL A 11 -35.55 14.32 35.65
N ALA A 12 -35.43 14.12 36.95
CA ALA A 12 -34.23 13.67 37.64
C ALA A 12 -34.52 12.30 38.26
N SER A 13 -33.70 11.30 37.92
CA SER A 13 -33.32 10.12 38.74
C SER A 13 -32.64 9.10 37.80
N VAL A 14 -31.31 9.09 37.69
CA VAL A 14 -30.35 8.35 38.54
C VAL A 14 -30.64 6.85 38.56
N LEU A 15 -29.71 6.03 38.05
CA LEU A 15 -29.10 4.89 38.76
C LEU A 15 -27.94 4.27 37.91
N PHE A 16 -26.72 4.29 38.49
CA PHE A 16 -25.66 3.25 38.58
C PHE A 16 -25.35 2.34 37.35
N THR A 17 -24.13 1.94 36.98
CA THR A 17 -22.81 1.83 37.64
C THR A 17 -21.76 1.59 36.55
N ALA A 18 -20.50 1.92 36.84
CA ALA A 18 -19.31 1.61 36.05
C ALA A 18 -19.13 0.09 35.82
N GLY A 19 -18.56 -0.27 34.66
CA GLY A 19 -18.19 -1.65 34.35
C GLY A 19 -17.34 -1.74 33.08
N CYS A 20 -16.07 -1.31 33.15
CA CYS A 20 -15.04 -1.73 32.20
C CYS A 20 -14.54 -3.12 32.62
N SER A 21 -14.50 -4.07 31.69
CA SER A 21 -13.70 -5.29 31.83
C SER A 21 -13.01 -5.55 30.50
N GLU A 22 -11.73 -5.19 30.44
CA GLU A 22 -10.81 -5.56 29.37
C GLU A 22 -10.43 -7.03 29.55
N LYS A 23 -10.63 -7.84 28.51
CA LYS A 23 -10.06 -9.18 28.44
C LYS A 23 -8.78 -9.13 27.63
N ASN A 24 -7.66 -9.08 28.33
CA ASN A 24 -6.34 -9.39 27.78
C ASN A 24 -6.27 -10.89 27.47
N VAL A 25 -5.85 -11.24 26.26
CA VAL A 25 -5.49 -12.62 25.88
C VAL A 25 -3.97 -12.70 25.95
N ASP A 26 -3.50 -13.41 26.97
CA ASP A 26 -2.09 -13.72 27.19
C ASP A 26 -1.61 -14.77 26.18
N MET A 27 -0.42 -14.53 25.63
CA MET A 27 0.30 -15.44 24.75
C MET A 27 1.20 -16.32 25.60
N THR A 28 0.84 -17.59 25.78
CA THR A 28 1.75 -18.55 26.41
C THR A 28 2.83 -18.97 25.42
N VAL A 29 4.02 -18.42 25.62
CA VAL A 29 5.30 -18.88 25.08
C VAL A 29 5.75 -20.06 25.92
N ASP A 30 5.74 -21.27 25.37
CA ASP A 30 6.45 -22.41 25.95
C ASP A 30 7.87 -22.43 25.39
N ASN A 31 8.83 -22.36 26.30
CA ASN A 31 10.26 -22.29 26.04
C ASN A 31 10.90 -23.28 27.00
N THR A 32 11.41 -24.40 26.51
CA THR A 32 12.40 -25.21 27.24
C THR A 32 13.35 -25.90 26.24
N PRO A 33 14.66 -25.94 26.53
CA PRO A 33 15.71 -26.05 25.52
C PRO A 33 16.28 -27.47 25.39
N LYS A 34 16.83 -27.78 24.22
CA LYS A 34 17.87 -28.80 24.09
C LYS A 34 18.86 -28.44 22.99
N GLN A 35 20.02 -27.94 23.41
CA GLN A 35 21.25 -27.91 22.62
C GLN A 35 21.87 -29.31 22.65
N VAL A 36 22.23 -29.89 21.50
CA VAL A 36 23.55 -30.54 21.26
C VAL A 36 23.85 -30.47 19.75
N VAL A 37 25.09 -30.09 19.49
CA VAL A 37 25.86 -29.88 18.26
C VAL A 37 26.01 -31.15 17.40
N ASP A 38 25.97 -31.02 16.06
CA ASP A 38 26.96 -31.71 15.21
C ASP A 38 27.16 -30.97 13.87
N ASN A 39 28.43 -30.92 13.45
CA ASN A 39 28.93 -30.31 12.22
C ASN A 39 28.84 -31.31 11.07
N SER A 40 28.42 -30.86 9.88
CA SER A 40 28.97 -31.38 8.62
C SER A 40 28.76 -30.36 7.50
N GLU A 41 29.87 -29.79 7.06
CA GLU A 41 29.99 -29.12 5.77
C GLU A 41 29.77 -30.11 4.62
N SER A 42 29.25 -29.55 3.53
CA SER A 42 29.67 -29.79 2.15
C SER A 42 28.67 -30.45 1.20
N ALA A 43 28.59 -29.79 0.05
CA ALA A 43 28.09 -30.21 -1.25
C ALA A 43 26.57 -30.25 -1.46
N LEU A 44 26.04 -29.21 -2.14
CA LEU A 44 25.78 -29.33 -3.59
C LEU A 44 25.58 -27.95 -4.25
N ASN A 45 26.67 -27.36 -4.74
CA ASN A 45 26.63 -26.40 -5.85
C ASN A 45 26.50 -27.19 -7.14
N THR A 46 25.42 -26.99 -7.92
CA THR A 46 25.48 -26.99 -9.39
C THR A 46 24.26 -26.26 -9.94
N ILE A 47 24.31 -24.93 -10.04
CA ILE A 47 23.49 -24.21 -11.03
C ILE A 47 24.42 -23.97 -12.23
N PRO A 48 24.04 -24.40 -13.45
CA PRO A 48 24.92 -24.29 -14.60
C PRO A 48 25.19 -22.81 -14.93
N GLU A 49 26.47 -22.47 -14.91
CA GLU A 49 27.08 -21.16 -15.13
C GLU A 49 27.13 -20.78 -16.62
N THR A 50 26.02 -20.98 -17.34
CA THR A 50 25.93 -20.65 -18.77
C THR A 50 24.57 -20.04 -19.05
N THR A 51 24.42 -18.77 -18.64
CA THR A 51 23.82 -17.62 -19.35
C THR A 51 23.51 -16.53 -18.32
N ILE A 52 24.53 -16.01 -17.61
CA ILE A 52 24.42 -14.66 -17.03
C ILE A 52 24.87 -13.71 -18.13
N ASN A 53 23.97 -13.49 -19.09
CA ASN A 53 24.05 -12.28 -19.90
C ASN A 53 23.88 -11.13 -18.90
N GLU A 54 24.98 -10.38 -18.71
CA GLU A 54 25.10 -9.08 -18.06
C GLU A 54 23.87 -8.69 -17.22
N ILE A 55 24.00 -8.74 -15.89
CA ILE A 55 23.12 -7.95 -15.02
C ILE A 55 23.45 -6.49 -15.32
N THR A 56 22.85 -5.96 -16.38
CA THR A 56 22.93 -4.55 -16.73
C THR A 56 22.28 -3.78 -15.60
N ASP A 57 22.96 -2.75 -15.11
CA ASP A 57 22.46 -1.91 -14.04
C ASP A 57 21.06 -1.36 -14.37
N GLY A 58 20.12 -1.61 -13.46
CA GLY A 58 18.71 -1.29 -13.58
C GLY A 58 17.85 -2.28 -14.38
N SER A 59 18.32 -3.50 -14.58
CA SER A 59 17.51 -4.62 -15.09
C SER A 59 16.45 -5.02 -14.06
N PHE A 60 15.22 -5.25 -14.54
CA PHE A 60 14.12 -5.74 -13.72
C PHE A 60 13.30 -6.85 -14.39
N THR A 61 12.70 -7.73 -13.59
CA THR A 61 11.68 -8.70 -14.00
C THR A 61 10.53 -8.73 -13.00
N MET A 62 9.31 -9.02 -13.46
CA MET A 62 8.17 -9.25 -12.57
C MET A 62 8.33 -10.57 -11.82
N GLY A 63 8.23 -10.51 -10.49
CA GLY A 63 8.40 -11.64 -9.57
C GLY A 63 7.11 -12.19 -8.96
N GLY A 64 5.94 -11.72 -9.42
CA GLY A 64 4.62 -12.15 -8.99
C GLY A 64 3.80 -11.07 -8.27
N GLU A 65 2.51 -11.35 -8.05
CA GLU A 65 1.59 -10.47 -7.33
C GLU A 65 1.63 -10.70 -5.81
N ALA A 66 1.28 -9.68 -5.05
CA ALA A 66 1.09 -9.71 -3.60
C ALA A 66 -0.24 -9.02 -3.24
N ASP A 67 -0.78 -9.29 -2.05
CA ASP A 67 -2.05 -8.71 -1.61
C ASP A 67 -2.08 -7.17 -1.67
N ASN A 68 -0.93 -6.54 -1.43
CA ASN A 68 -0.79 -5.09 -1.40
C ASN A 68 0.24 -4.57 -2.42
N GLY A 69 0.54 -5.27 -3.51
CA GLY A 69 1.51 -4.77 -4.49
C GLY A 69 2.03 -5.83 -5.45
N VAL A 70 3.20 -5.56 -6.01
CA VAL A 70 3.84 -6.45 -7.00
C VAL A 70 5.30 -6.67 -6.62
N TYR A 71 5.73 -7.93 -6.63
CA TYR A 71 7.12 -8.28 -6.49
C TYR A 71 7.87 -8.03 -7.81
N TYR A 72 9.04 -7.43 -7.69
CA TYR A 72 10.01 -7.31 -8.77
C TYR A 72 11.35 -7.88 -8.34
N ILE A 73 12.10 -8.41 -9.29
CA ILE A 73 13.54 -8.59 -9.14
C ILE A 73 14.17 -7.35 -9.76
N ILE A 74 14.85 -6.51 -8.98
CA ILE A 74 15.57 -5.32 -9.46
C ILE A 74 17.04 -5.52 -9.08
N ASN A 75 17.94 -5.50 -10.07
CA ASN A 75 19.37 -5.75 -9.86
C ASN A 75 19.65 -7.05 -9.07
N GLY A 76 18.91 -8.12 -9.37
CA GLY A 76 19.04 -9.42 -8.70
C GLY A 76 18.39 -9.51 -7.31
N LYS A 77 17.84 -8.42 -6.77
CA LYS A 77 17.16 -8.41 -5.46
C LYS A 77 15.65 -8.46 -5.61
N LYS A 78 15.00 -9.38 -4.90
CA LYS A 78 13.54 -9.40 -4.77
C LYS A 78 13.08 -8.24 -3.88
N VAL A 79 12.24 -7.38 -4.42
CA VAL A 79 11.63 -6.24 -3.73
C VAL A 79 10.12 -6.22 -3.97
N LEU A 80 9.36 -5.81 -2.96
CA LEU A 80 7.92 -5.56 -3.10
C LEU A 80 7.71 -4.06 -3.37
N ILE A 81 7.03 -3.73 -4.46
CA ILE A 81 6.54 -2.38 -4.71
C ILE A 81 5.08 -2.34 -4.28
N GLU A 82 4.82 -1.61 -3.20
CA GLU A 82 3.54 -1.62 -2.51
C GLU A 82 2.54 -0.65 -3.17
N ASN A 83 1.27 -1.00 -3.13
CA ASN A 83 0.15 -0.13 -3.48
C ASN A 83 0.03 0.99 -2.45
N VAL A 84 -0.39 2.16 -2.93
CA VAL A 84 -0.55 3.36 -2.10
C VAL A 84 -2.04 3.62 -1.93
N TYR A 85 -2.53 3.63 -0.70
CA TYR A 85 -3.95 3.74 -0.40
C TYR A 85 -4.37 5.15 0.01
N PHE A 86 -5.64 5.48 -0.23
CA PHE A 86 -6.19 6.81 0.02
C PHE A 86 -7.49 6.76 0.82
N GLY A 87 -7.76 7.83 1.56
CA GLY A 87 -9.05 8.04 2.21
C GLY A 87 -10.18 8.26 1.20
N PHE A 88 -11.42 8.13 1.69
CA PHE A 88 -12.61 8.48 0.92
C PHE A 88 -12.54 9.94 0.46
N ASP A 89 -12.87 10.17 -0.81
CA ASP A 89 -12.84 11.49 -1.47
C ASP A 89 -11.53 12.28 -1.32
N LYS A 90 -10.40 11.56 -1.19
CA LYS A 90 -9.09 12.15 -0.91
C LYS A 90 -8.03 11.71 -1.90
N TYR A 91 -7.05 12.60 -2.08
CA TYR A 91 -5.81 12.35 -2.80
C TYR A 91 -4.57 12.77 -1.99
N ASP A 92 -4.74 13.32 -0.79
CA ASP A 92 -3.66 13.55 0.16
C ASP A 92 -3.16 12.22 0.75
N LEU A 93 -1.84 12.11 0.90
CA LEU A 93 -1.22 10.96 1.55
C LEU A 93 -1.21 11.17 3.07
N THR A 94 -1.67 10.16 3.80
CA THR A 94 -1.40 10.03 5.24
C THR A 94 0.10 9.90 5.49
N THR A 95 0.56 10.12 6.71
CA THR A 95 1.98 9.91 7.08
C THR A 95 2.43 8.49 6.73
N SER A 96 1.65 7.48 7.09
CA SER A 96 1.98 6.08 6.78
C SER A 96 2.09 5.81 5.28
N MET A 97 1.22 6.41 4.45
CA MET A 97 1.28 6.22 3.01
C MET A 97 2.41 7.03 2.34
N LYS A 98 2.82 8.15 2.94
CA LYS A 98 4.06 8.85 2.52
C LYS A 98 5.27 7.94 2.73
N ASP A 99 5.37 7.28 3.88
CA ASP A 99 6.47 6.35 4.17
C ASP A 99 6.51 5.19 3.17
N VAL A 100 5.34 4.63 2.83
CA VAL A 100 5.23 3.59 1.79
C VAL A 100 5.72 4.10 0.43
N VAL A 101 5.28 5.29 -0.01
CA VAL A 101 5.70 5.82 -1.32
C VAL A 101 7.19 6.14 -1.34
N MET A 102 7.75 6.67 -0.26
CA MET A 102 9.20 6.92 -0.14
C MET A 102 10.00 5.62 -0.16
N ASN A 103 9.53 4.57 0.52
CA ASN A 103 10.15 3.25 0.46
C ASN A 103 10.10 2.65 -0.95
N ASN A 104 8.98 2.81 -1.66
CA ASN A 104 8.88 2.44 -3.06
C ASN A 104 9.85 3.23 -3.93
N ALA A 105 9.98 4.55 -3.73
CA ALA A 105 10.94 5.38 -4.46
C ALA A 105 12.38 4.88 -4.27
N ASN A 106 12.77 4.54 -3.04
CA ASN A 106 14.09 3.99 -2.74
C ASN A 106 14.37 2.66 -3.45
N LYS A 107 13.35 1.81 -3.63
CA LYS A 107 13.48 0.55 -4.38
C LYS A 107 13.53 0.80 -5.89
N LEU A 108 12.75 1.76 -6.37
CA LEU A 108 12.59 2.10 -7.79
C LEU A 108 13.69 3.00 -8.33
N SER A 109 14.47 3.67 -7.47
CA SER A 109 15.60 4.51 -7.89
C SER A 109 16.72 3.71 -8.56
N ALA A 110 16.78 2.41 -8.32
CA ALA A 110 17.69 1.48 -8.99
C ALA A 110 17.23 1.11 -10.41
N VAL A 111 16.03 1.48 -10.85
CA VAL A 111 15.52 1.16 -12.20
C VAL A 111 16.20 2.05 -13.24
N ASN A 112 16.60 1.44 -14.37
CA ASN A 112 17.30 2.15 -15.45
C ASN A 112 16.45 3.28 -16.06
N THR A 113 17.08 4.38 -16.45
CA THR A 113 16.42 5.55 -17.07
C THR A 113 15.76 5.26 -18.42
N ALA A 114 16.19 4.21 -19.12
CA ALA A 114 15.54 3.72 -20.34
C ALA A 114 14.19 3.06 -20.07
N SER A 115 13.89 2.70 -18.82
CA SER A 115 12.62 2.07 -18.44
C SER A 115 11.55 3.09 -18.06
N THR A 116 10.30 2.62 -18.05
CA THR A 116 9.14 3.41 -17.63
C THR A 116 8.43 2.76 -16.45
N ILE A 117 8.16 3.56 -15.42
CA ILE A 117 7.29 3.23 -14.30
C ILE A 117 5.92 3.83 -14.58
N LYS A 118 4.93 2.97 -14.83
CA LYS A 118 3.53 3.35 -14.95
C LYS A 118 2.90 3.41 -13.56
N VAL A 119 2.31 4.55 -13.23
CA VAL A 119 1.57 4.78 -11.98
C VAL A 119 0.08 4.89 -12.33
N THR A 120 -0.71 3.92 -11.87
CA THR A 120 -2.15 3.82 -12.19
C THR A 120 -2.98 4.18 -10.97
N GLY A 121 -3.77 5.25 -11.06
CA GLY A 121 -4.68 5.67 -9.99
C GLY A 121 -6.08 5.11 -10.16
N ASN A 122 -6.63 4.57 -9.08
CA ASN A 122 -7.93 3.94 -9.00
C ASN A 122 -8.79 4.58 -7.89
N THR A 123 -10.10 4.39 -8.00
CA THR A 123 -11.11 4.85 -7.02
C THR A 123 -12.04 3.72 -6.63
N ASP A 124 -12.82 3.94 -5.57
CA ASP A 124 -14.03 3.17 -5.35
C ASP A 124 -15.16 3.68 -6.26
N GLU A 125 -16.32 3.03 -6.17
CA GLU A 125 -17.49 3.23 -7.05
C GLU A 125 -18.34 4.46 -6.73
N TRP A 126 -17.94 5.28 -5.76
CA TRP A 126 -18.76 6.39 -5.29
C TRP A 126 -18.41 7.66 -6.06
N GLY A 127 -19.28 8.08 -6.98
CA GLY A 127 -19.10 9.28 -7.80
C GLY A 127 -19.63 9.07 -9.21
N THR A 128 -19.36 10.02 -10.10
CA THR A 128 -19.50 9.78 -11.54
C THR A 128 -18.19 9.27 -12.11
N ASP A 129 -18.23 8.58 -13.24
CA ASP A 129 -17.05 8.09 -13.95
C ASP A 129 -16.03 9.21 -14.20
N GLU A 130 -16.49 10.40 -14.62
CA GLU A 130 -15.62 11.56 -14.89
C GLU A 130 -14.97 12.08 -13.61
N TYR A 131 -15.72 12.10 -12.50
CA TYR A 131 -15.19 12.49 -11.21
C TYR A 131 -14.11 11.51 -10.74
N ASN A 132 -14.41 10.22 -10.82
CA ASN A 132 -13.50 9.15 -10.42
C ASN A 132 -12.26 9.08 -11.31
N TYR A 133 -12.40 9.34 -12.60
CA TYR A 133 -11.27 9.53 -13.52
C TYR A 133 -10.37 10.68 -13.05
N ALA A 134 -10.93 11.87 -12.80
CA ALA A 134 -10.16 13.02 -12.34
C ALA A 134 -9.49 12.79 -10.97
N LEU A 135 -10.19 12.15 -10.04
CA LEU A 135 -9.66 11.83 -8.70
C LEU A 135 -8.53 10.80 -8.77
N GLY A 136 -8.71 9.73 -9.55
CA GLY A 136 -7.66 8.74 -9.79
C GLY A 136 -6.41 9.35 -10.41
N LEU A 137 -6.57 10.28 -11.37
CA LEU A 137 -5.45 11.01 -11.97
C LEU A 137 -4.68 11.85 -10.94
N LYS A 138 -5.39 12.55 -10.04
CA LYS A 138 -4.78 13.31 -8.94
C LYS A 138 -3.99 12.41 -7.99
N ARG A 139 -4.54 11.25 -7.61
CA ARG A 139 -3.85 10.26 -6.76
C ARG A 139 -2.56 9.77 -7.39
N ALA A 140 -2.62 9.35 -8.66
CA ALA A 140 -1.45 8.91 -9.39
C ALA A 140 -0.40 10.04 -9.51
N LYS A 141 -0.84 11.30 -9.64
CA LYS A 141 0.06 12.45 -9.74
C LYS A 141 0.82 12.66 -8.44
N VAL A 142 0.13 12.61 -7.30
CA VAL A 142 0.78 12.75 -5.98
C VAL A 142 1.84 11.68 -5.78
N VAL A 143 1.54 10.42 -6.14
CA VAL A 143 2.53 9.33 -6.05
C VAL A 143 3.71 9.59 -6.98
N LYS A 144 3.46 9.93 -8.24
CA LYS A 144 4.52 10.29 -9.20
C LYS A 144 5.42 11.40 -8.69
N ASP A 145 4.85 12.47 -8.14
CA ASP A 145 5.61 13.60 -7.62
C ASP A 145 6.54 13.15 -6.48
N VAL A 146 6.05 12.30 -5.56
CA VAL A 146 6.89 11.75 -4.48
C VAL A 146 8.00 10.85 -5.04
N LEU A 147 7.71 9.98 -6.01
CA LEU A 147 8.74 9.11 -6.63
C LEU A 147 9.89 9.95 -7.22
N ILE A 148 9.56 10.95 -8.04
CA ILE A 148 10.55 11.82 -8.69
C ILE A 148 11.35 12.60 -7.66
N ASN A 149 10.68 13.20 -6.66
CA ASN A 149 11.33 13.97 -5.62
C ASN A 149 12.24 13.13 -4.71
N ASN A 150 12.08 11.80 -4.72
CA ASN A 150 12.89 10.85 -3.95
C ASN A 150 13.85 10.04 -4.83
N GLY A 151 14.28 10.59 -5.96
CA GLY A 151 15.42 10.07 -6.73
C GLY A 151 15.10 8.99 -7.76
N VAL A 152 13.83 8.79 -8.12
CA VAL A 152 13.46 7.96 -9.27
C VAL A 152 13.74 8.74 -10.56
N ASN A 153 14.75 8.29 -11.32
CA ASN A 153 15.18 8.91 -12.58
C ASN A 153 14.55 8.26 -13.83
N ALA A 154 13.92 7.10 -13.67
CA ALA A 154 13.17 6.45 -14.75
C ALA A 154 11.98 7.31 -15.18
N ASN A 155 11.52 7.12 -16.42
CA ASN A 155 10.33 7.81 -16.90
C ASN A 155 9.12 7.39 -16.06
N VAL A 156 8.39 8.34 -15.47
CA VAL A 156 7.17 8.04 -14.71
C VAL A 156 5.94 8.48 -15.50
N THR A 157 5.16 7.51 -15.97
CA THR A 157 3.90 7.76 -16.70
C THR A 157 2.70 7.69 -15.77
N LEU A 158 1.71 8.51 -16.07
CA LEU A 158 0.52 8.71 -15.26
C LEU A 158 -0.67 8.12 -16.00
N VAL A 159 -1.38 7.18 -15.38
CA VAL A 159 -2.62 6.58 -15.90
C VAL A 159 -3.68 6.59 -14.80
N THR A 160 -4.95 6.62 -15.19
CA THR A 160 -6.04 6.35 -14.27
C THR A 160 -7.05 5.41 -14.91
N LEU A 161 -7.63 4.55 -14.09
CA LEU A 161 -8.77 3.72 -14.45
C LEU A 161 -10.03 4.17 -13.72
N GLY A 162 -9.97 5.26 -12.93
CA GLY A 162 -11.06 5.66 -12.04
C GLY A 162 -11.58 4.45 -11.26
N GLU A 163 -12.87 4.20 -11.35
CA GLU A 163 -13.56 3.08 -10.70
C GLU A 163 -13.60 1.79 -11.57
N SER A 164 -13.12 1.84 -12.81
CA SER A 164 -13.34 0.78 -13.81
C SER A 164 -12.50 -0.49 -13.60
N ASN A 165 -11.61 -0.50 -12.61
CA ASN A 165 -10.73 -1.64 -12.29
C ASN A 165 -10.71 -1.93 -10.76
N PRO A 166 -11.85 -2.37 -10.21
CA PRO A 166 -11.95 -2.67 -8.78
C PRO A 166 -11.06 -3.87 -8.42
N ALA A 167 -10.27 -3.74 -7.34
CA ALA A 167 -9.58 -4.88 -6.74
C ALA A 167 -10.54 -5.78 -5.92
N CYS A 168 -11.71 -5.25 -5.59
CA CYS A 168 -12.69 -5.84 -4.72
C CYS A 168 -14.07 -5.28 -5.09
N THR A 169 -15.14 -6.08 -5.04
CA THR A 169 -16.47 -5.68 -5.57
C THR A 169 -17.58 -5.68 -4.51
N GLU A 170 -17.29 -6.22 -3.33
CA GLU A 170 -18.17 -6.26 -2.18
C GLU A 170 -18.56 -4.85 -1.72
N LYS A 171 -19.83 -4.64 -1.39
CA LYS A 171 -20.37 -3.34 -0.97
C LYS A 171 -20.08 -3.06 0.50
N THR A 172 -18.80 -3.00 0.84
CA THR A 172 -18.31 -2.78 2.21
C THR A 172 -17.22 -1.71 2.26
N SER A 173 -17.12 -1.03 3.39
CA SER A 173 -16.08 0.00 3.62
C SER A 173 -14.66 -0.55 3.46
N ALA A 174 -14.42 -1.78 3.91
CA ALA A 174 -13.14 -2.47 3.78
C ALA A 174 -12.78 -2.72 2.30
N CYS A 175 -13.77 -3.11 1.49
CA CYS A 175 -13.58 -3.35 0.07
C CYS A 175 -13.30 -2.05 -0.70
N TRP A 176 -14.10 -1.00 -0.46
CA TRP A 176 -13.88 0.30 -1.06
C TRP A 176 -12.50 0.88 -0.72
N GLN A 177 -12.00 0.64 0.50
CA GLN A 177 -10.64 1.04 0.87
C GLN A 177 -9.56 0.38 0.01
N LYS A 178 -9.74 -0.88 -0.39
CA LYS A 178 -8.82 -1.56 -1.31
C LYS A 178 -8.87 -0.93 -2.71
N ASN A 179 -10.04 -0.45 -3.14
CA ASN A 179 -10.19 0.15 -4.46
C ASN A 179 -9.59 1.56 -4.56
N ARG A 180 -9.57 2.33 -3.47
CA ARG A 180 -8.92 3.65 -3.39
C ARG A 180 -7.40 3.53 -3.31
N ARG A 181 -6.76 3.17 -4.42
CA ARG A 181 -5.33 2.86 -4.48
C ARG A 181 -4.62 3.40 -5.71
N VAL A 182 -3.30 3.44 -5.62
CA VAL A 182 -2.38 3.61 -6.76
C VAL A 182 -1.47 2.38 -6.85
N GLU A 183 -1.33 1.87 -8.06
CA GLU A 183 -0.49 0.71 -8.40
C GLU A 183 0.69 1.13 -9.29
N HIS A 184 1.72 0.29 -9.33
CA HIS A 184 2.93 0.52 -10.11
C HIS A 184 3.16 -0.64 -11.08
N ALA A 185 3.58 -0.33 -12.30
CA ALA A 185 4.04 -1.34 -13.26
C ALA A 185 5.31 -0.86 -13.96
N LEU A 186 6.34 -1.70 -13.98
CA LEU A 186 7.59 -1.40 -14.69
C LEU A 186 7.52 -1.97 -16.11
N THR A 187 7.95 -1.17 -17.08
CA THR A 187 7.96 -1.49 -18.50
C THR A 187 9.28 -1.04 -19.11
N LYS A 188 9.80 -1.77 -20.10
CA LYS A 188 11.00 -1.38 -20.85
C LYS A 188 10.63 -0.46 -22.01
#